data_AF-A0A820ENC8-F1
#
_entry.id   AF-A0A820ENC8-F1
#
_cell.length_a   1.000
_cell.length_b   1.000
_cell.length_c   1.000
_cell.angle_alpha   90.00
_cell.angle_beta   90.00
_cell.angle_gamma   90.00
#
_symmetry.space_group_name_H-M   'P 1'
#
loop_
_entity.id
_entity.type
_entity.pdbx_description
1 polymer ?
#
loop_
_entity_poly.entity_id
_entity_poly.type
_entity_poly.pdbx_seq_one_letter_code
_entity_poly.pdbx_strand_id
1 'polypeptide(L)'
;SAGFDNETAHRLSSIIESDTHLSSLIDRLSSIDTNVTRISQSGIQYIRTFDFLWRDDSQLEYQTIIQQDENGEDYTIIIDPNAIPSIEVRKYLQDQLERLLGIEQRLSILPHEIQIGCICIETIPIINSLKTFVFSWKTQYAKLLHRFAKFELDQVVAYRQQVQLRFNDDVSTLEQLDEALILLEELSEMENKIDSIYLPIETTYALLDQVYNIPIPRDELQECSQLRDKWSELMLNADRVRRQLLQERRQQLEQELDKQV
;
A
#
# COMPACT_ATOMS: atom_id res chain seq x y z
N SER A 1 -60.81 -4.75 -56.78
CA SER A 1 -60.53 -5.33 -55.45
C SER A 1 -59.70 -4.30 -54.71
N ALA A 2 -60.35 -3.66 -53.75
CA ALA A 2 -59.84 -2.77 -52.71
C ALA A 2 -58.59 -1.91 -53.03
N GLY A 3 -58.82 -0.71 -53.58
CA GLY A 3 -57.96 0.43 -53.25
C GLY A 3 -58.17 0.72 -51.78
N PHE A 4 -57.28 0.23 -50.92
CA PHE A 4 -57.28 0.52 -49.49
C PHE A 4 -56.77 1.95 -49.30
N ASP A 5 -57.65 2.88 -49.64
CA ASP A 5 -57.89 4.18 -49.03
C ASP A 5 -56.68 4.87 -48.38
N ASN A 6 -55.90 5.56 -49.21
CA ASN A 6 -55.03 6.64 -48.75
C ASN A 6 -55.82 7.70 -47.93
N GLU A 7 -57.13 7.84 -48.23
CA GLU A 7 -58.05 8.69 -47.48
C GLU A 7 -58.39 8.14 -46.08
N THR A 8 -58.45 6.81 -45.88
CA THR A 8 -58.62 6.24 -44.53
C THR A 8 -57.32 6.31 -43.74
N ALA A 9 -56.16 6.18 -44.39
CA ALA A 9 -54.85 6.40 -43.75
C ALA A 9 -54.70 7.85 -43.28
N HIS A 10 -55.08 8.84 -44.10
CA HIS A 10 -55.10 10.25 -43.69
C HIS A 10 -56.14 10.55 -42.62
N ARG A 11 -57.33 9.93 -42.66
CA ARG A 11 -58.34 10.05 -41.60
C ARG A 11 -57.86 9.45 -40.28
N LEU A 12 -57.25 8.26 -40.31
CA LEU A 12 -56.65 7.64 -39.11
C LEU A 12 -55.51 8.49 -38.56
N SER A 13 -54.65 9.06 -39.40
CA SER A 13 -53.61 10.01 -39.00
C SER A 13 -54.21 11.26 -38.32
N SER A 14 -55.25 11.84 -38.90
CA SER A 14 -55.94 13.00 -38.32
C SER A 14 -56.68 12.69 -37.02
N ILE A 15 -57.20 11.46 -36.88
CA ILE A 15 -57.86 10.98 -35.65
C ILE A 15 -56.83 10.80 -34.54
N ILE A 16 -55.67 10.21 -34.86
CA ILE A 16 -54.54 10.04 -33.94
C ILE A 16 -53.98 11.41 -33.48
N GLU A 17 -53.90 12.39 -34.39
CA GLU A 17 -53.50 13.77 -34.05
C GLU A 17 -54.54 14.52 -33.21
N SER A 18 -55.84 14.23 -33.41
CA SER A 18 -56.94 14.83 -32.63
C SER A 18 -57.11 14.21 -31.24
N ASP A 19 -56.56 13.02 -31.03
CA ASP A 19 -56.75 12.28 -29.80
C ASP A 19 -55.77 12.80 -28.73
N THR A 20 -56.26 13.74 -27.94
CA THR A 20 -55.54 14.35 -26.82
C THR A 20 -54.99 13.31 -25.84
N HIS A 21 -55.64 12.16 -25.73
CA HIS A 21 -55.15 11.04 -24.94
C HIS A 21 -53.90 10.41 -25.54
N LEU A 22 -53.83 10.18 -26.86
CA LEU A 22 -52.64 9.62 -27.51
C LEU A 22 -51.47 10.60 -27.47
N SER A 23 -51.71 11.89 -27.70
CA SER A 23 -50.66 12.92 -27.54
C SER A 23 -50.13 12.95 -26.10
N SER A 24 -51.01 12.88 -25.09
CA SER A 24 -50.58 12.84 -23.69
C SER A 24 -49.79 11.58 -23.33
N LEU A 25 -50.07 10.45 -23.98
CA LEU A 25 -49.33 9.20 -23.81
C LEU A 25 -47.97 9.26 -24.49
N ILE A 26 -47.87 9.87 -25.67
CA ILE A 26 -46.60 10.11 -26.36
C ILE A 26 -45.73 11.07 -25.54
N ASP A 27 -46.30 12.13 -24.98
CA ASP A 27 -45.58 13.04 -24.09
C ASP A 27 -45.10 12.34 -22.82
N ARG A 28 -45.92 11.44 -22.25
CA ARG A 28 -45.51 10.58 -21.13
C ARG A 28 -44.39 9.62 -21.51
N LEU A 29 -44.44 9.00 -22.69
CA LEU A 29 -43.38 8.11 -23.18
C LEU A 29 -42.08 8.87 -23.44
N SER A 30 -42.15 10.07 -24.03
CA SER A 30 -41.01 10.98 -24.20
C SER A 30 -40.44 11.43 -22.86
N SER A 31 -41.30 11.70 -21.88
CA SER A 31 -40.87 11.98 -20.50
C SER A 31 -40.18 10.79 -19.84
N ILE A 32 -40.64 9.55 -20.09
CA ILE A 32 -39.99 8.34 -19.59
C ILE A 32 -38.62 8.16 -20.26
N ASP A 33 -38.51 8.36 -21.57
CA ASP A 33 -37.26 8.24 -22.31
C ASP A 33 -36.20 9.26 -21.86
N THR A 34 -36.61 10.51 -21.66
CA THR A 34 -35.72 11.54 -21.09
C THR A 34 -35.29 11.21 -19.67
N ASN A 35 -36.18 10.65 -18.84
CA ASN A 35 -35.83 10.21 -17.49
C ASN A 35 -34.85 9.03 -17.48
N VAL A 36 -35.05 8.06 -18.38
CA VAL A 36 -34.12 6.93 -18.58
C VAL A 36 -32.75 7.44 -19.01
N THR A 37 -32.69 8.34 -19.98
CA THR A 37 -31.44 8.92 -20.48
C THR A 37 -30.71 9.70 -19.40
N ARG A 38 -31.45 10.43 -18.55
CA ARG A 38 -30.85 11.16 -17.41
C ARG A 38 -30.22 10.20 -16.40
N ILE A 39 -30.88 9.09 -16.08
CA ILE A 39 -30.38 8.12 -15.10
C ILE A 39 -29.18 7.35 -15.67
N SER A 40 -29.19 6.98 -16.95
CA SER A 40 -28.03 6.35 -17.58
C SER A 40 -26.81 7.27 -17.59
N GLN A 41 -26.99 8.58 -17.86
CA GLN A 41 -25.93 9.57 -17.74
C GLN A 41 -25.39 9.69 -16.31
N SER A 42 -26.25 9.67 -15.30
CA SER A 42 -25.82 9.65 -13.89
C SER A 42 -25.04 8.39 -13.53
N GLY A 43 -25.45 7.22 -14.04
CA GLY A 43 -24.72 5.96 -13.85
C GLY A 43 -23.34 5.97 -14.52
N ILE A 44 -23.25 6.52 -15.73
CA ILE A 44 -21.97 6.70 -16.44
C ILE A 44 -21.06 7.67 -15.67
N GLN A 45 -21.59 8.76 -15.12
CA GLN A 45 -20.81 9.68 -14.28
C GLN A 45 -20.27 9.00 -13.01
N TYR A 46 -21.06 8.13 -12.39
CA TYR A 46 -20.60 7.34 -11.25
C TYR A 46 -19.46 6.40 -11.64
N ILE A 47 -19.60 5.66 -12.75
CA ILE A 47 -18.54 4.78 -13.27
C ILE A 47 -17.29 5.59 -13.65
N ARG A 48 -17.46 6.80 -14.19
CA ARG A 48 -16.34 7.71 -14.50
C ARG A 48 -15.49 8.10 -13.30
N THR A 49 -16.04 8.01 -12.09
CA THR A 49 -15.25 8.24 -10.86
C THR A 49 -14.16 7.16 -10.69
N PHE A 50 -14.32 6.00 -11.31
CA PHE A 50 -13.37 4.90 -11.28
C PHE A 50 -12.46 4.83 -12.51
N ASP A 51 -12.53 5.80 -13.44
CA ASP A 51 -11.71 5.82 -14.67
C ASP A 51 -10.21 5.68 -14.39
N PHE A 52 -9.74 6.18 -13.25
CA PHE A 52 -8.33 6.10 -12.83
C PHE A 52 -7.84 4.64 -12.73
N LEU A 53 -8.71 3.67 -12.39
CA LEU A 53 -8.35 2.26 -12.27
C LEU A 53 -7.86 1.63 -13.58
N TRP A 54 -8.19 2.21 -14.74
CA TRP A 54 -7.78 1.68 -16.04
C TRP A 54 -7.11 2.72 -16.95
N ARG A 55 -7.15 4.00 -16.59
CA ARG A 55 -6.43 5.06 -17.31
C ARG A 55 -5.03 5.31 -16.78
N ASP A 56 -4.78 5.04 -15.51
CA ASP A 56 -3.48 5.25 -14.92
C ASP A 56 -2.53 4.11 -15.34
N ASP A 57 -1.29 4.49 -15.65
CA ASP A 57 -0.32 3.58 -16.24
C ASP A 57 0.06 2.47 -15.26
N SER A 58 0.06 1.22 -15.75
CA SER A 58 0.23 0.01 -14.95
C SER A 58 1.63 -0.14 -14.30
N GLN A 59 2.56 0.76 -14.60
CA GLN A 59 3.95 0.71 -14.16
C GLN A 59 4.20 1.68 -13.01
N LEU A 60 3.71 1.32 -11.82
CA LEU A 60 4.02 1.99 -10.56
C LEU A 60 5.52 2.05 -10.25
N GLU A 61 6.31 1.14 -10.82
CA GLU A 61 7.75 0.97 -10.59
C GLU A 61 8.62 2.17 -11.02
N TYR A 62 8.08 3.13 -11.76
CA TYR A 62 8.84 4.31 -12.22
C TYR A 62 8.08 5.62 -12.05
N GLN A 63 7.06 5.64 -11.20
CA GLN A 63 6.23 6.83 -11.04
C GLN A 63 6.92 7.86 -10.15
N THR A 64 7.11 9.05 -10.71
CA THR A 64 7.39 10.28 -9.97
C THR A 64 6.06 10.85 -9.50
N ILE A 65 5.79 10.74 -8.20
CA ILE A 65 4.54 11.18 -7.60
C ILE A 65 4.78 12.56 -6.98
N ILE A 66 4.06 13.56 -7.48
CA ILE A 66 4.14 14.92 -6.95
C ILE A 66 3.10 15.02 -5.83
N GLN A 67 3.55 15.31 -4.61
CA GLN A 67 2.71 15.63 -3.47
C GLN A 67 2.95 17.06 -3.01
N GLN A 68 1.97 17.61 -2.30
CA GLN A 68 2.04 18.96 -1.73
C GLN A 68 2.23 18.85 -0.22
N ASP A 69 3.27 19.50 0.30
CA ASP A 69 3.47 19.62 1.73
C ASP A 69 2.44 20.56 2.38
N GLU A 70 2.38 20.56 3.71
CA GLU A 70 1.54 21.48 4.51
C GLU A 70 1.83 22.96 4.22
N ASN A 71 3.00 23.26 3.64
CA ASN A 71 3.45 24.59 3.23
C ASN A 71 3.14 24.91 1.75
N GLY A 72 2.54 23.98 1.00
CA GLY A 72 2.21 24.16 -0.42
C GLY A 72 3.39 24.00 -1.38
N GLU A 73 4.51 23.44 -0.93
CA GLU A 73 5.62 23.08 -1.82
C GLU A 73 5.39 21.70 -2.43
N ASP A 74 5.51 21.61 -3.76
CA ASP A 74 5.40 20.38 -4.52
C ASP A 74 6.69 19.54 -4.33
N TYR A 75 6.63 18.42 -3.61
CA TYR A 75 7.74 17.46 -3.51
C TYR A 75 7.48 16.25 -4.39
N THR A 76 8.55 15.73 -4.99
CA THR A 76 8.48 14.59 -5.91
C THR A 76 8.96 13.32 -5.19
N ILE A 77 8.04 12.41 -4.92
CA ILE A 77 8.34 11.06 -4.46
C ILE A 77 8.69 10.23 -5.69
N ILE A 78 9.97 9.89 -5.84
CA ILE A 78 10.42 9.00 -6.91
C ILE A 78 10.29 7.57 -6.39
N ILE A 79 9.36 6.80 -6.96
CA ILE A 79 9.33 5.35 -6.75
C ILE A 79 10.41 4.77 -7.68
N ASP A 80 11.65 4.71 -7.21
CA ASP A 80 12.71 3.94 -7.86
C ASP A 80 12.90 2.63 -7.07
N PRO A 81 12.76 1.45 -7.72
CA PRO A 81 12.97 0.15 -7.10
C PRO A 81 14.37 -0.07 -6.51
N ASN A 82 15.35 0.77 -6.87
CA ASN A 82 16.71 0.76 -6.35
C ASN A 82 17.02 1.91 -5.38
N ALA A 83 16.08 2.84 -5.17
CA ALA A 83 16.26 3.89 -4.18
C ALA A 83 16.04 3.36 -2.76
N ILE A 84 16.71 4.00 -1.79
CA ILE A 84 16.54 3.72 -0.37
C ILE A 84 15.07 3.96 -0.02
N PRO A 85 14.36 3.02 0.64
CA PRO A 85 12.98 3.21 1.05
C PRO A 85 12.88 4.42 1.98
N SER A 86 12.30 5.50 1.48
CA SER A 86 11.94 6.66 2.31
C SER A 86 10.66 6.37 3.08
N ILE A 87 10.59 6.85 4.32
CA ILE A 87 9.41 6.72 5.21
C ILE A 87 8.14 7.23 4.51
N GLU A 88 8.27 8.29 3.72
CA GLU A 88 7.20 8.89 2.91
C GLU A 88 6.65 7.95 1.84
N VAL A 89 7.52 7.20 1.15
CA VAL A 89 7.13 6.22 0.12
C VAL A 89 6.31 5.10 0.77
N ARG A 90 6.78 4.56 1.91
CA ARG A 90 6.04 3.53 2.65
C ARG A 90 4.66 4.03 3.05
N LYS A 91 4.58 5.22 3.66
CA LYS A 91 3.31 5.79 4.10
C LYS A 91 2.35 5.98 2.93
N TYR A 92 2.83 6.53 1.81
CA TYR A 92 2.03 6.68 0.61
C TYR A 92 1.47 5.34 0.09
N LEU A 93 2.30 4.29 0.03
CA LEU A 93 1.86 2.97 -0.41
C LEU A 93 0.77 2.40 0.52
N GLN A 94 0.93 2.58 1.84
CA GLN A 94 -0.07 2.17 2.82
C GLN A 94 -1.39 2.94 2.64
N ASP A 95 -1.33 4.26 2.47
CA ASP A 95 -2.50 5.11 2.27
C ASP A 95 -3.24 4.76 0.96
N GLN A 96 -2.51 4.50 -0.13
CA GLN A 96 -3.13 4.07 -1.39
C GLN A 96 -3.78 2.70 -1.26
N LEU A 97 -3.15 1.76 -0.55
CA LEU A 97 -3.74 0.45 -0.32
C LEU A 97 -5.01 0.54 0.55
N GLU A 98 -5.03 1.38 1.59
CA GLU A 98 -6.23 1.63 2.39
C GLU A 98 -7.35 2.23 1.55
N ARG A 99 -7.02 3.20 0.69
CA ARG A 99 -7.97 3.78 -0.28
C ARG A 99 -8.55 2.70 -1.20
N LEU A 100 -7.73 1.79 -1.73
CA LEU A 100 -8.17 0.70 -2.60
C LEU A 100 -9.08 -0.30 -1.86
N LEU A 101 -8.79 -0.61 -0.60
CA LEU A 101 -9.66 -1.44 0.24
C LEU A 101 -11.02 -0.78 0.49
N GLY A 102 -11.03 0.53 0.75
CA GLY A 102 -12.29 1.29 0.87
C GLY A 102 -13.11 1.25 -0.41
N ILE A 103 -12.46 1.28 -1.58
CA ILE A 103 -13.14 1.13 -2.87
C ILE A 103 -13.67 -0.30 -3.04
N GLU A 104 -12.89 -1.33 -2.71
CA GLU A 104 -13.30 -2.74 -2.78
C GLU A 104 -14.56 -3.00 -1.94
N GLN A 105 -14.63 -2.44 -0.73
CA GLN A 105 -15.80 -2.51 0.14
C GLN A 105 -17.01 -1.79 -0.47
N ARG A 106 -16.82 -0.57 -1.00
CA ARG A 106 -17.89 0.18 -1.67
C ARG A 106 -18.45 -0.58 -2.88
N LEU A 107 -17.58 -1.20 -3.68
CA LEU A 107 -18.00 -2.02 -4.83
C LEU A 107 -18.78 -3.27 -4.42
N SER A 108 -18.54 -3.79 -3.21
CA SER A 108 -19.24 -4.97 -2.69
C SER A 108 -20.63 -4.68 -2.15
N ILE A 109 -20.93 -3.41 -1.82
CA ILE A 109 -22.25 -2.96 -1.33
C ILE A 109 -23.19 -2.59 -2.49
N LEU A 110 -22.67 -2.42 -3.71
CA LEU A 110 -23.48 -2.01 -4.86
C LEU A 110 -24.53 -3.07 -5.23
N PRO A 111 -25.76 -2.66 -5.57
CA PRO A 111 -26.80 -3.57 -6.03
C PRO A 111 -26.41 -4.21 -7.36
N HIS A 112 -26.69 -5.52 -7.49
CA HIS A 112 -26.36 -6.35 -8.66
C HIS A 112 -27.26 -6.06 -9.87
N GLU A 113 -28.45 -5.52 -9.60
CA GLU A 113 -29.43 -5.14 -10.60
C GLU A 113 -30.01 -3.78 -10.21
N ILE A 114 -30.06 -2.86 -11.17
CA ILE A 114 -30.69 -1.55 -11.00
C ILE A 114 -31.90 -1.50 -11.93
N GLN A 115 -33.10 -1.54 -11.34
CA GLN A 115 -34.34 -1.38 -12.09
C GLN A 115 -34.68 0.10 -12.22
N ILE A 116 -34.82 0.57 -13.46
CA ILE A 116 -35.19 1.94 -13.82
C ILE A 116 -36.41 1.89 -14.72
N GLY A 117 -37.60 2.08 -14.14
CA GLY A 117 -38.86 2.03 -14.89
C GLY A 117 -39.04 0.68 -15.59
N CYS A 118 -38.98 0.68 -16.93
CA CYS A 118 -39.09 -0.50 -17.78
C CYS A 118 -37.75 -1.17 -18.14
N ILE A 119 -36.62 -0.63 -17.67
CA ILE A 119 -35.27 -1.13 -17.98
C ILE A 119 -34.66 -1.73 -16.72
N CYS A 120 -34.00 -2.87 -16.86
CA CYS A 120 -33.13 -3.43 -15.83
C CYS A 120 -31.69 -3.36 -16.32
N ILE A 121 -30.80 -2.79 -15.50
CA ILE A 121 -29.37 -2.75 -15.77
C ILE A 121 -28.70 -3.76 -14.86
N GLU A 122 -28.06 -4.77 -15.47
CA GLU A 122 -27.20 -5.71 -14.77
C GLU A 122 -25.84 -5.06 -14.52
N THR A 123 -25.48 -4.87 -13.25
CA THR A 123 -24.23 -4.21 -12.84
C THR A 123 -23.11 -5.21 -12.53
N ILE A 124 -23.45 -6.49 -12.39
CA ILE A 124 -22.54 -7.60 -12.08
C ILE A 124 -21.27 -7.61 -12.94
N PRO A 125 -21.33 -7.59 -14.30
CA PRO A 125 -20.12 -7.66 -15.11
C PRO A 125 -19.20 -6.43 -14.91
N ILE A 126 -19.79 -5.26 -14.69
CA ILE A 126 -19.04 -4.01 -14.45
C ILE A 126 -18.36 -4.08 -13.07
N ILE A 127 -19.10 -4.49 -12.03
CA ILE A 127 -18.56 -4.66 -10.67
C ILE A 127 -17.42 -5.67 -10.66
N ASN A 128 -17.57 -6.81 -11.35
CA ASN A 128 -16.54 -7.84 -11.43
C ASN A 128 -15.28 -7.35 -12.14
N SER A 129 -15.45 -6.56 -13.20
CA SER A 129 -14.34 -5.94 -13.93
C SER A 129 -13.59 -4.95 -13.02
N LEU A 130 -14.33 -4.08 -12.32
CA LEU A 130 -13.76 -3.12 -11.37
C LEU A 130 -13.03 -3.81 -10.21
N LYS A 131 -13.60 -4.88 -9.65
CA LYS A 131 -12.94 -5.69 -8.60
C LYS A 131 -11.64 -6.31 -9.11
N THR A 132 -11.61 -6.77 -10.36
CA THR A 132 -10.39 -7.32 -10.98
C THR A 132 -9.30 -6.24 -11.11
N PHE A 133 -9.66 -5.03 -11.54
CA PHE A 133 -8.72 -3.91 -11.58
C PHE A 133 -8.21 -3.55 -10.20
N VAL A 134 -9.10 -3.38 -9.20
CA VAL A 134 -8.70 -3.08 -7.81
C VAL A 134 -7.77 -4.15 -7.26
N PHE A 135 -8.05 -5.43 -7.52
CA PHE A 135 -7.18 -6.53 -7.12
C PHE A 135 -5.80 -6.46 -7.78
N SER A 136 -5.73 -6.13 -9.07
CA SER A 136 -4.46 -5.93 -9.79
C SER A 136 -3.64 -4.80 -9.16
N TRP A 137 -4.25 -3.64 -8.91
CA TRP A 137 -3.61 -2.51 -8.24
C TRP A 137 -3.13 -2.88 -6.84
N LYS A 138 -4.00 -3.50 -6.03
CA LYS A 138 -3.66 -3.97 -4.67
C LYS A 138 -2.44 -4.88 -4.68
N THR A 139 -2.39 -5.81 -5.64
CA THR A 139 -1.27 -6.74 -5.80
C THR A 139 0.02 -6.02 -6.17
N GLN A 140 -0.02 -5.02 -7.07
CA GLN A 140 1.17 -4.25 -7.46
C GLN A 140 1.70 -3.40 -6.30
N TYR A 141 0.84 -2.61 -5.66
CA TYR A 141 1.22 -1.77 -4.52
C TYR A 141 1.79 -2.60 -3.37
N ALA A 142 1.18 -3.74 -3.08
CA ALA A 142 1.62 -4.58 -1.99
C ALA A 142 2.89 -5.39 -2.32
N LYS A 143 3.15 -5.71 -3.59
CA LYS A 143 4.47 -6.21 -4.04
C LYS A 143 5.58 -5.19 -3.81
N LEU A 144 5.34 -3.92 -4.12
CA LEU A 144 6.30 -2.84 -3.86
C LEU A 144 6.53 -2.66 -2.36
N LEU A 145 5.46 -2.65 -1.57
CA LEU A 145 5.54 -2.57 -0.12
C LEU A 145 6.33 -3.75 0.49
N HIS A 146 6.11 -4.97 -0.01
CA HIS A 146 6.87 -6.16 0.37
C HIS A 146 8.36 -6.02 0.02
N ARG A 147 8.70 -5.54 -1.19
CA ARG A 147 10.09 -5.28 -1.57
C ARG A 147 10.78 -4.31 -0.63
N PHE A 148 10.11 -3.22 -0.25
CA PHE A 148 10.65 -2.26 0.71
C PHE A 148 10.80 -2.84 2.11
N ALA A 149 9.80 -3.58 2.59
CA ALA A 149 9.87 -4.26 3.89
C ALA A 149 10.98 -5.31 3.94
N LYS A 150 11.21 -6.03 2.84
CA LYS A 150 12.31 -6.98 2.69
C LYS A 150 13.67 -6.30 2.72
N PHE A 151 13.85 -5.21 1.97
CA PHE A 151 15.10 -4.48 1.97
C PHE A 151 15.45 -3.92 3.37
N GLU A 152 14.47 -3.40 4.10
CA GLU A 152 14.69 -2.95 5.48
C GLU A 152 15.01 -4.10 6.44
N LEU A 153 14.31 -5.23 6.31
CA LEU A 153 14.59 -6.44 7.10
C LEU A 153 16.02 -6.92 6.85
N ASP A 154 16.43 -7.04 5.58
CA ASP A 154 17.77 -7.47 5.19
C ASP A 154 18.85 -6.51 5.74
N GLN A 155 18.62 -5.19 5.69
CA GLN A 155 19.53 -4.19 6.28
C GLN A 155 19.70 -4.38 7.79
N VAL A 156 18.60 -4.55 8.52
CA VAL A 156 18.63 -4.76 9.97
C VAL A 156 19.35 -6.05 10.32
N VAL A 157 19.09 -7.12 9.58
CA VAL A 157 19.75 -8.42 9.76
C VAL A 157 21.25 -8.32 9.48
N ALA A 158 21.63 -7.64 8.40
CA ALA A 158 23.04 -7.43 8.03
C ALA A 158 23.78 -6.58 9.07
N TYR A 159 23.17 -5.49 9.55
CA TYR A 159 23.74 -4.66 10.62
C TYR A 159 23.99 -5.49 11.89
N ARG A 160 23.00 -6.29 12.31
CA ARG A 160 23.16 -7.18 13.48
C ARG A 160 24.30 -8.18 13.29
N GLN A 161 24.39 -8.81 12.11
CA GLN A 161 25.47 -9.75 11.80
C GLN A 161 26.84 -9.08 11.82
N GLN A 162 26.96 -7.87 11.26
CA GLN A 162 28.20 -7.10 11.25
C GLN A 162 28.65 -6.77 12.68
N VAL A 163 27.73 -6.30 13.53
CA VAL A 163 28.01 -6.01 14.93
C VAL A 163 28.41 -7.28 15.69
N GLN A 164 27.73 -8.39 15.46
CA GLN A 164 28.07 -9.67 16.09
C GLN A 164 29.45 -10.18 15.67
N LEU A 165 29.85 -10.00 14.41
CA LEU A 165 31.20 -10.34 13.95
C LEU A 165 32.26 -9.50 14.66
N ARG A 166 32.04 -8.18 14.78
CA ARG A 166 32.95 -7.27 15.49
C ARG A 166 33.11 -7.62 16.96
N PHE A 167 32.09 -8.17 17.62
CA PHE A 167 32.19 -8.65 19.01
C PHE A 167 32.83 -10.03 19.18
N ASN A 168 32.90 -10.83 18.11
CA ASN A 168 33.55 -12.14 18.14
C ASN A 168 35.04 -12.07 17.76
N ASP A 169 35.52 -10.95 17.22
CA ASP A 169 36.94 -10.74 16.95
C ASP A 169 37.70 -10.54 18.26
N ASP A 170 38.75 -11.34 18.49
CA ASP A 170 39.59 -11.24 19.69
C ASP A 170 40.31 -9.88 19.72
N VAL A 171 40.11 -9.12 20.81
CA VAL A 171 40.76 -7.83 21.01
C VAL A 171 42.19 -8.05 21.45
N SER A 172 43.15 -7.78 20.55
CA SER A 172 44.58 -8.03 20.78
C SER A 172 45.40 -6.75 20.97
N THR A 173 44.91 -5.60 20.49
CA THR A 173 45.60 -4.32 20.57
C THR A 173 44.78 -3.26 21.32
N LEU A 174 45.47 -2.23 21.84
CA LEU A 174 44.83 -1.09 22.54
C LEU A 174 43.87 -0.32 21.62
N GLU A 175 44.21 -0.19 20.34
CA GLU A 175 43.37 0.46 19.33
C GLU A 175 42.08 -0.34 19.09
N GLN A 176 42.17 -1.67 19.03
CA GLN A 176 41.00 -2.56 18.92
C GLN A 176 40.12 -2.51 20.17
N LEU A 177 40.72 -2.33 21.36
CA LEU A 177 39.99 -2.16 22.62
C LEU A 177 39.17 -0.86 22.61
N ASP A 178 39.74 0.24 22.12
CA ASP A 178 39.05 1.52 22.03
C ASP A 178 37.93 1.48 20.97
N GLU A 179 38.18 0.88 19.81
CA GLU A 179 37.16 0.65 18.77
C GLU A 179 35.98 -0.20 19.31
N ALA A 180 36.27 -1.27 20.06
CA ALA A 180 35.22 -2.09 20.67
C ALA A 180 34.40 -1.34 21.74
N LEU A 181 35.02 -0.43 22.50
CA LEU A 181 34.32 0.39 23.49
C LEU A 181 33.42 1.44 22.82
N ILE A 182 33.88 2.07 21.75
CA ILE A 182 33.08 3.00 20.94
C ILE A 182 31.87 2.26 20.36
N LEU A 183 32.08 1.06 19.78
CA LEU A 183 30.99 0.23 19.25
C LEU A 183 29.96 -0.15 20.33
N LEU A 184 30.39 -0.40 21.58
CA LEU A 184 29.47 -0.66 22.70
C LEU A 184 28.63 0.57 23.09
N GLU A 185 29.20 1.77 23.00
CA GLU A 185 28.48 3.01 23.25
C GLU A 185 27.45 3.28 22.14
N GLU A 186 27.85 3.11 20.88
CA GLU A 186 26.96 3.18 19.71
C GLU A 186 25.81 2.17 19.81
N LEU A 187 26.08 0.95 20.27
CA LEU A 187 25.06 -0.09 20.46
C LEU A 187 24.01 0.34 21.51
N SER A 188 24.44 0.96 22.60
CA SER A 188 23.53 1.45 23.65
C SER A 188 22.67 2.61 23.14
N GLU A 189 23.22 3.49 22.31
CA GLU A 189 22.42 4.52 21.63
C GLU A 189 21.41 3.90 20.66
N MET A 190 21.82 2.86 19.94
CA MET A 190 20.97 2.13 19.01
C MET A 190 19.85 1.37 19.73
N GLU A 191 20.09 0.83 20.93
CA GLU A 191 19.05 0.19 21.75
C GLU A 191 17.87 1.14 22.02
N ASN A 192 18.14 2.43 22.26
CA ASN A 192 17.09 3.43 22.47
C ASN A 192 16.30 3.76 21.17
N LYS A 193 16.90 3.52 20.00
CA LYS A 193 16.31 3.82 18.70
C LYS A 193 15.73 2.57 18.01
N ILE A 194 16.02 1.37 18.50
CA ILE A 194 15.70 0.12 17.78
C ILE A 194 14.20 -0.07 17.57
N ASP A 195 13.38 0.36 18.54
CA ASP A 195 11.93 0.27 18.45
C ASP A 195 11.34 1.11 17.32
N SER A 196 11.92 2.29 17.06
CA SER A 196 11.46 3.15 15.97
C SER A 196 11.80 2.56 14.59
N ILE A 197 12.78 1.65 14.53
CA ILE A 197 13.19 0.94 13.31
C ILE A 197 12.38 -0.35 13.14
N TYR A 198 12.17 -1.13 14.20
CA TYR A 198 11.55 -2.46 14.11
C TYR A 198 10.04 -2.39 14.00
N LEU A 199 9.38 -1.49 14.75
CA LEU A 199 7.92 -1.40 14.76
C LEU A 199 7.31 -1.14 13.37
N PRO A 200 7.86 -0.24 12.52
CA PRO A 200 7.36 -0.05 11.16
C PRO A 200 7.49 -1.30 10.28
N ILE A 201 8.56 -2.08 10.45
CA ILE A 201 8.78 -3.33 9.71
C ILE A 201 7.74 -4.37 10.12
N GLU A 202 7.60 -4.61 11.43
CA GLU A 202 6.62 -5.55 12.00
C GLU A 202 5.20 -5.21 11.57
N THR A 203 4.83 -3.92 11.66
CA THR A 203 3.50 -3.43 11.25
C THR A 203 3.27 -3.66 9.76
N THR A 204 4.28 -3.44 8.92
CA THR A 204 4.16 -3.63 7.47
C THR A 204 3.97 -5.11 7.12
N TYR A 205 4.74 -6.02 7.74
CA TYR A 205 4.57 -7.47 7.55
C TYR A 205 3.21 -7.96 8.06
N ALA A 206 2.74 -7.45 9.20
CA ALA A 206 1.41 -7.77 9.71
C ALA A 206 0.30 -7.33 8.75
N LEU A 207 0.41 -6.13 8.16
CA LEU A 207 -0.53 -5.64 7.14
C LEU A 207 -0.49 -6.49 5.86
N LEU A 208 0.69 -6.87 5.38
CA LEU A 208 0.86 -7.73 4.21
C LEU A 208 0.22 -9.10 4.39
N ASP A 209 0.34 -9.70 5.57
CA ASP A 209 -0.24 -11.00 5.91
C ASP A 209 -1.76 -10.91 6.14
N GLN A 210 -2.21 -10.02 7.01
CA GLN A 210 -3.62 -9.96 7.46
C GLN A 210 -4.56 -9.30 6.44
N VAL A 211 -4.11 -8.26 5.75
CA VAL A 211 -4.99 -7.39 4.96
C VAL A 211 -4.88 -7.67 3.47
N TYR A 212 -3.67 -7.93 3.00
CA TYR A 212 -3.42 -8.11 1.57
C TYR A 212 -3.41 -9.58 1.13
N ASN A 213 -3.37 -10.52 2.08
CA ASN A 213 -3.37 -11.98 1.85
C ASN A 213 -2.35 -12.40 0.79
N ILE A 214 -1.18 -11.76 0.81
CA ILE A 214 -0.09 -12.06 -0.09
C ILE A 214 0.69 -13.23 0.52
N PRO A 215 1.05 -14.26 -0.26
CA PRO A 215 1.86 -15.35 0.23
C PRO A 215 3.28 -14.83 0.52
N ILE A 216 3.54 -14.49 1.79
CA ILE A 216 4.87 -14.14 2.28
C ILE A 216 5.60 -15.46 2.62
N PRO A 217 6.88 -15.62 2.23
CA PRO A 217 7.68 -16.75 2.67
C PRO A 217 7.69 -16.87 4.19
N ARG A 218 7.52 -18.10 4.70
CA ARG A 218 7.50 -18.36 6.15
C ARG A 218 8.81 -17.96 6.83
N ASP A 219 9.92 -18.04 6.09
CA ASP A 219 11.25 -17.67 6.58
C ASP A 219 11.30 -16.18 6.94
N GLU A 220 10.76 -15.29 6.10
CA GLU A 220 10.73 -13.84 6.34
C GLU A 220 9.84 -13.48 7.54
N LEU A 221 8.68 -14.13 7.66
CA LEU A 221 7.78 -13.96 8.81
C LEU A 221 8.44 -14.42 10.11
N GLN A 222 9.14 -15.55 10.07
CA GLN A 222 9.90 -16.05 11.21
C GLN A 222 11.03 -15.09 11.59
N GLU A 223 11.80 -14.60 10.61
CA GLU A 223 12.87 -13.63 10.87
C GLU A 223 12.34 -12.33 11.48
N CYS A 224 11.22 -11.81 10.96
CA CYS A 224 10.56 -10.64 11.52
C CYS A 224 10.12 -10.86 12.98
N SER A 225 9.48 -12.00 13.27
CA SER A 225 9.05 -12.34 14.64
C SER A 225 10.21 -12.49 15.63
N GLN A 226 11.37 -12.94 15.14
CA GLN A 226 12.57 -13.17 15.95
C GLN A 226 13.48 -11.93 16.05
N LEU A 227 13.12 -10.79 15.43
CA LEU A 227 13.99 -9.61 15.42
C LEU A 227 14.33 -9.14 16.84
N ARG A 228 13.32 -9.04 17.70
CA ARG A 228 13.47 -8.58 19.09
C ARG A 228 14.28 -9.56 19.93
N ASP A 229 13.99 -10.85 19.81
CA ASP A 229 14.73 -11.89 20.53
C ASP A 229 16.22 -11.88 20.16
N LYS A 230 16.52 -11.83 18.85
CA LYS A 230 17.91 -11.76 18.36
C LYS A 230 18.61 -10.46 18.75
N TRP A 231 17.88 -9.35 18.90
CA TRP A 231 18.43 -8.10 19.42
C TRP A 231 18.77 -8.24 20.92
N SER A 232 17.88 -8.81 21.72
CA SER A 232 18.16 -9.09 23.13
C SER A 232 19.37 -10.02 23.32
N GLU A 233 19.51 -11.04 22.48
CA GLU A 233 20.70 -11.90 22.48
C GLU A 233 22.00 -11.13 22.15
N LEU A 234 21.94 -10.21 21.18
CA LEU A 234 23.07 -9.33 20.84
C LEU A 234 23.45 -8.44 22.03
N MET A 235 22.47 -7.83 22.70
CA MET A 235 22.71 -6.99 23.89
C MET A 235 23.34 -7.77 25.04
N LEU A 236 22.87 -9.00 25.29
CA LEU A 236 23.48 -9.88 26.31
C LEU A 236 24.93 -10.24 25.98
N ASN A 237 25.23 -10.49 24.70
CA ASN A 237 26.60 -10.74 24.25
C ASN A 237 27.47 -9.49 24.38
N ALA A 238 26.96 -8.31 24.00
CA ALA A 238 27.63 -7.03 24.17
C ALA A 238 27.95 -6.73 25.64
N ASP A 239 27.02 -6.98 26.57
CA ASP A 239 27.25 -6.83 28.01
C ASP A 239 28.32 -7.80 28.55
N ARG A 240 28.39 -9.01 28.01
CA ARG A 240 29.45 -9.97 28.33
C ARG A 240 30.81 -9.44 27.88
N VAL A 241 30.92 -9.01 26.61
CA VAL A 241 32.15 -8.46 26.04
C VAL A 241 32.57 -7.19 26.78
N ARG A 242 31.64 -6.28 27.08
CA ARG A 242 31.88 -5.08 27.89
C ARG A 242 32.53 -5.41 29.23
N ARG A 243 32.03 -6.41 29.95
CA ARG A 243 32.61 -6.84 31.24
C ARG A 243 34.02 -7.40 31.09
N GLN A 244 34.27 -8.18 30.03
CA GLN A 244 35.58 -8.74 29.74
C GLN A 244 36.61 -7.64 29.42
N LEU A 245 36.28 -6.73 28.51
CA LEU A 245 37.15 -5.62 28.11
C LEU A 245 37.46 -4.67 29.27
N LEU A 246 36.49 -4.40 30.16
CA LEU A 246 36.74 -3.60 31.37
C LEU A 246 37.71 -4.30 32.34
N GLN A 247 37.65 -5.62 32.45
CA GLN A 247 38.57 -6.40 33.28
C GLN A 247 39.98 -6.41 32.70
N GLU A 248 40.11 -6.59 31.38
CA GLU A 248 41.40 -6.54 30.67
C GLU A 248 42.04 -5.17 30.73
N ARG A 249 41.28 -4.09 30.47
CA ARG A 249 41.78 -2.71 30.58
C ARG A 249 42.30 -2.41 31.98
N ARG A 250 41.60 -2.88 33.02
CA ARG A 250 42.05 -2.74 34.41
C ARG A 250 43.37 -3.47 34.65
N GLN A 251 43.50 -4.72 34.18
CA GLN A 251 44.74 -5.48 34.30
C GLN A 251 45.92 -4.82 33.56
N GLN A 252 45.67 -4.24 32.38
CA GLN A 252 46.69 -3.52 31.62
C GLN A 252 47.16 -2.25 32.35
N LEU A 253 46.24 -1.47 32.93
CA LEU A 253 46.59 -0.30 33.74
C LEU A 253 47.39 -0.67 34.98
N GLU A 254 47.06 -1.79 35.64
CA GLU A 254 47.83 -2.32 36.78
C GLU A 254 49.27 -2.70 36.33
N GLN A 255 49.43 -3.34 35.17
CA GLN A 255 50.74 -3.68 34.60
C GLN A 255 51.57 -2.46 34.16
N GLU A 256 50.94 -1.42 33.62
CA GLU A 256 51.63 -0.17 33.28
C GLU A 256 52.07 0.58 34.53
N LEU A 257 51.29 0.53 35.62
CA LEU A 257 51.67 1.10 36.91
C LEU A 257 52.90 0.38 37.50
N ASP A 258 52.91 -0.96 37.46
CA ASP A 258 54.02 -1.78 37.97
C ASP A 258 55.32 -1.58 37.17
N LYS A 259 55.25 -1.14 35.91
CA LYS A 259 56.44 -0.81 35.10
C LYS A 259 57.01 0.57 35.39
N GLN A 260 56.27 1.46 36.05
CA GLN A 260 56.70 2.83 36.37
C GLN A 260 57.28 2.99 37.78
N VAL A 261 57.23 1.93 38.61
CA VAL A 261 57.81 1.87 39.97
C VAL A 261 59.16 1.14 39.93
#